data_AF-A5P7R7-F1
#
_entry.id   AF-A5P7R7-F1
#
_cell.length_a   1.000
_cell.length_b   1.000
_cell.length_c   1.000
_cell.angle_alpha   90.00
_cell.angle_beta   90.00
_cell.angle_gamma   90.00
#
_symmetry.space_group_name_H-M   'P 1'
#
loop_
_entity.id
_entity.type
_entity.pdbx_description
1 polymer ?
#
loop_
_entity_poly.entity_id
_entity_poly.type
_entity_poly.pdbx_seq_one_letter_code
_entity_poly.pdbx_strand_id
1 'polypeptide(L)'
;MVTADDELFVVAPGVLPDDAEVEETLTGKGVLAFPADTAVPLGYERIDLELAWGGVMLVPGRIVERLAELPGDVDVPSTLMRLSLQSGSPIRHLDRDLLSEGHWHIDADRAELDAREKRWIDAQRRKIAFRAPGLAVAERAGARLARDILGQSAESVPILAAMASVITALGLAAFGFPAAGIAMTGLAALFGHMAGVVDRVAQLSRPKTNHGLLHRLLGHAIDPVFILLLTISAPKEFGFLRAFVPLVLFGLLRLGENYSSKKWRATYADRILLGVLLAPAAFLGFSTEMAAAIALLVLATRFFPTLRGD
;
A
#
# COMPACT_ATOMS: atom_id res chain seq x y z
N MET A 1 -29.99 -9.86 -17.50
CA MET A 1 -31.21 -9.02 -17.44
C MET A 1 -31.14 -8.25 -16.15
N VAL A 2 -31.42 -6.95 -16.20
CA VAL A 2 -31.68 -6.11 -15.01
C VAL A 2 -33.18 -6.22 -14.73
N THR A 3 -33.54 -6.45 -13.49
CA THR A 3 -34.92 -6.56 -13.01
C THR A 3 -35.34 -5.29 -12.27
N ALA A 4 -36.65 -5.09 -12.05
CA ALA A 4 -37.17 -3.90 -11.37
C ALA A 4 -36.65 -3.73 -9.93
N ASP A 5 -36.29 -4.82 -9.26
CA ASP A 5 -35.77 -4.86 -7.89
C ASP A 5 -34.26 -4.58 -7.81
N ASP A 6 -33.55 -4.62 -8.94
CA ASP A 6 -32.12 -4.32 -8.98
C ASP A 6 -31.85 -2.83 -8.78
N GLU A 7 -30.66 -2.52 -8.28
CA GLU A 7 -30.13 -1.17 -8.23
C GLU A 7 -29.05 -1.01 -9.28
N LEU A 8 -29.13 0.08 -10.04
CA LEU A 8 -28.17 0.41 -11.08
C LEU A 8 -27.33 1.59 -10.63
N PHE A 9 -26.05 1.33 -10.41
CA PHE A 9 -25.04 2.37 -10.24
C PHE A 9 -24.52 2.77 -11.62
N VAL A 10 -24.71 4.04 -11.98
CA VAL A 10 -24.31 4.59 -13.28
C VAL A 10 -23.25 5.65 -13.06
N VAL A 11 -22.16 5.54 -13.82
CA VAL A 11 -21.10 6.54 -13.93
C VAL A 11 -21.06 7.00 -15.39
N ALA A 12 -21.13 8.31 -15.59
CA ALA A 12 -21.06 8.94 -16.89
C ALA A 12 -19.67 8.74 -17.52
N PRO A 13 -19.57 8.64 -18.85
CA PRO A 13 -18.30 8.56 -19.54
C PRO A 13 -17.39 9.74 -19.16
N GLY A 14 -16.08 9.46 -19.00
CA GLY A 14 -15.09 10.50 -18.70
C GLY A 14 -15.12 11.02 -17.26
N VAL A 15 -16.11 10.64 -16.44
CA VAL A 15 -16.20 11.07 -15.04
C VAL A 15 -15.37 10.16 -14.14
N LEU A 16 -14.55 10.78 -13.32
CA LEU A 16 -13.70 10.12 -12.34
C LEU A 16 -14.03 10.70 -10.95
N PRO A 17 -14.98 10.11 -10.22
CA PRO A 17 -15.37 10.56 -8.89
C PRO A 17 -14.39 10.04 -7.81
N ASP A 18 -14.37 10.64 -6.63
CA ASP A 18 -13.70 10.06 -5.46
C ASP A 18 -14.63 9.03 -4.80
N ASP A 19 -14.11 7.82 -4.54
CA ASP A 19 -14.92 6.70 -4.05
C ASP A 19 -15.53 6.99 -2.67
N ALA A 20 -14.78 7.63 -1.77
CA ALA A 20 -15.25 7.92 -0.42
C ALA A 20 -16.38 8.96 -0.42
N GLU A 21 -16.25 9.97 -1.28
CA GLU A 21 -17.26 11.02 -1.45
C GLU A 21 -18.55 10.47 -2.07
N VAL A 22 -18.44 9.52 -3.01
CA VAL A 22 -19.61 8.82 -3.56
C VAL A 22 -20.30 8.02 -2.47
N GLU A 23 -19.57 7.23 -1.69
CA GLU A 23 -20.17 6.42 -0.61
C GLU A 23 -20.82 7.27 0.48
N GLU A 24 -20.20 8.38 0.86
CA GLU A 24 -20.71 9.30 1.87
C GLU A 24 -21.96 10.05 1.38
N THR A 25 -21.95 10.53 0.15
CA THR A 25 -23.03 11.35 -0.39
C THR A 25 -24.22 10.48 -0.84
N LEU A 26 -23.94 9.31 -1.41
CA LEU A 26 -24.91 8.39 -2.00
C LEU A 26 -25.35 7.32 -0.99
N THR A 27 -25.92 7.76 0.14
CA THR A 27 -26.50 6.89 1.19
C THR A 27 -27.73 6.06 0.76
N GLY A 28 -28.08 6.09 -0.52
CA GLY A 28 -29.20 5.39 -1.14
C GLY A 28 -29.42 5.88 -2.57
N LYS A 29 -30.57 5.54 -3.17
CA LYS A 29 -30.93 5.98 -4.53
C LYS A 29 -30.88 7.51 -4.63
N GLY A 30 -30.33 8.02 -5.72
CA GLY A 30 -30.23 9.45 -5.98
C GLY A 30 -29.31 9.79 -7.14
N VAL A 31 -29.39 11.05 -7.58
CA VAL A 31 -28.53 11.64 -8.62
C VAL A 31 -27.60 12.65 -7.95
N LEU A 32 -26.29 12.49 -8.14
CA LEU A 32 -25.31 13.42 -7.57
C LEU A 32 -25.22 14.69 -8.45
N ALA A 33 -25.24 15.86 -7.82
CA ALA A 33 -25.26 17.14 -8.53
C ALA A 33 -24.38 18.20 -7.87
N PHE A 34 -23.70 19.00 -8.70
CA PHE A 34 -22.97 20.19 -8.29
C PHE A 34 -23.78 21.46 -8.59
N PRO A 35 -23.46 22.60 -7.95
CA PRO A 35 -23.90 23.91 -8.41
C PRO A 35 -23.53 24.17 -9.88
N ALA A 36 -24.50 24.58 -10.69
CA ALA A 36 -24.35 24.77 -12.13
C ALA A 36 -23.37 25.89 -12.51
N ASP A 37 -23.26 26.93 -11.68
CA ASP A 37 -22.32 28.04 -11.87
C ASP A 37 -20.85 27.57 -11.87
N THR A 38 -20.56 26.50 -11.14
CA THR A 38 -19.21 25.96 -10.96
C THR A 38 -18.94 24.81 -11.93
N ALA A 39 -19.90 23.90 -12.10
CA ALA A 39 -19.68 22.67 -12.86
C ALA A 39 -19.94 22.79 -14.37
N VAL A 40 -20.93 23.57 -14.82
CA VAL A 40 -21.19 23.70 -16.27
C VAL A 40 -19.99 24.28 -17.05
N PRO A 41 -19.26 25.30 -16.56
CA PRO A 41 -18.05 25.77 -17.22
C PRO A 41 -16.95 24.72 -17.39
N LEU A 42 -16.95 23.67 -16.55
CA LEU A 42 -16.01 22.55 -16.59
C LEU A 42 -16.49 21.41 -17.51
N GLY A 43 -17.66 21.54 -18.14
CA GLY A 43 -18.18 20.56 -19.10
C GLY A 43 -19.23 19.60 -18.56
N TYR A 44 -19.63 19.72 -17.28
CA TYR A 44 -20.70 18.88 -16.72
C TYR A 44 -22.07 19.21 -17.34
N GLU A 45 -22.90 18.17 -17.52
CA GLU A 45 -24.24 18.35 -18.09
C GLU A 45 -25.14 19.16 -17.16
N ARG A 46 -25.84 20.15 -17.69
CA ARG A 46 -26.81 20.95 -16.94
C ARG A 46 -28.09 20.16 -16.67
N ILE A 47 -28.53 20.11 -15.41
CA ILE A 47 -29.83 19.57 -15.00
C ILE A 47 -30.89 20.67 -15.12
N ASP A 48 -30.64 21.81 -14.47
CA ASP A 48 -31.55 22.96 -14.45
C ASP A 48 -30.76 24.30 -14.32
N LEU A 49 -31.42 25.35 -13.84
CA LEU A 49 -30.79 26.66 -13.69
C LEU A 49 -29.66 26.64 -12.63
N GLU A 50 -29.86 25.91 -11.54
CA GLU A 50 -29.00 25.91 -10.35
C GLU A 50 -28.09 24.69 -10.26
N LEU A 51 -28.41 23.60 -10.97
CA LEU A 51 -27.74 22.32 -10.81
C LEU A 51 -27.18 21.75 -12.12
N ALA A 52 -26.02 21.12 -11.99
CA ALA A 52 -25.37 20.32 -13.02
C ALA A 52 -25.14 18.91 -12.49
N TRP A 53 -25.23 17.93 -13.38
CA TRP A 53 -25.05 16.52 -13.06
C TRP A 53 -23.59 16.22 -12.77
N GLY A 54 -23.30 15.65 -11.61
CA GLY A 54 -21.95 15.21 -11.23
C GLY A 54 -21.51 13.93 -11.94
N GLY A 55 -22.34 13.37 -12.83
CA GLY A 55 -22.01 12.19 -13.62
C GLY A 55 -22.14 10.86 -12.88
N VAL A 56 -22.68 10.84 -11.66
CA VAL A 56 -22.88 9.59 -10.89
C VAL A 56 -24.31 9.54 -10.36
N MET A 57 -24.93 8.37 -10.41
CA MET A 57 -26.24 8.13 -9.82
C MET A 57 -26.44 6.67 -9.43
N LEU A 58 -27.29 6.45 -8.42
CA LEU A 58 -27.82 5.12 -8.07
C LEU A 58 -29.33 5.15 -8.26
N VAL A 59 -29.84 4.33 -9.17
CA VAL A 59 -31.25 4.39 -9.61
C VAL A 59 -31.88 3.01 -9.59
N PRO A 60 -33.21 2.88 -9.42
CA PRO A 60 -33.86 1.57 -9.44
C PRO A 60 -33.95 1.01 -10.87
N GLY A 61 -33.84 -0.31 -11.01
CA GLY A 61 -33.84 -1.02 -12.29
C GLY A 61 -35.08 -0.78 -13.15
N ARG A 62 -36.23 -0.46 -12.54
CA ARG A 62 -37.46 -0.05 -13.26
C ARG A 62 -37.27 1.17 -14.18
N ILE A 63 -36.27 2.03 -13.94
CA ILE A 63 -35.96 3.16 -14.82
C ILE A 63 -35.32 2.68 -16.13
N VAL A 64 -34.59 1.56 -16.08
CA VAL A 64 -33.96 0.93 -17.24
C VAL A 64 -35.00 0.32 -18.17
N GLU A 65 -36.13 -0.18 -17.65
CA GLU A 65 -37.23 -0.70 -18.49
C GLU A 65 -37.78 0.40 -19.42
N ARG A 66 -37.90 1.64 -18.92
CA ARG A 66 -38.33 2.79 -19.73
C ARG A 66 -37.33 3.19 -20.80
N LEU A 67 -36.04 2.90 -20.59
CA LEU A 67 -35.01 3.13 -21.60
C LEU A 67 -35.22 2.22 -22.83
N ALA A 68 -35.74 1.00 -22.62
CA ALA A 68 -36.00 0.05 -23.71
C ALA A 68 -37.13 0.49 -24.67
N GLU A 69 -37.97 1.43 -24.24
CA GLU A 69 -39.04 2.02 -25.05
C GLU A 69 -38.54 3.16 -25.95
N LEU A 70 -37.29 3.60 -25.76
CA LEU A 70 -36.71 4.72 -26.51
C LEU A 70 -35.95 4.27 -27.77
N PRO A 71 -35.81 5.17 -28.76
CA PRO A 71 -34.97 4.93 -29.94
C PRO A 71 -33.53 4.54 -29.56
N GLY A 72 -32.89 3.71 -30.39
CA GLY A 72 -31.56 3.16 -30.09
C GLY A 72 -30.38 4.14 -30.21
N ASP A 73 -30.61 5.38 -30.61
CA ASP A 73 -29.61 6.44 -30.81
C ASP A 73 -29.49 7.42 -29.64
N VAL A 74 -30.19 7.16 -28.52
CA VAL A 74 -30.15 8.02 -27.35
C VAL A 74 -28.85 7.88 -26.56
N ASP A 75 -28.40 9.01 -26.00
CA ASP A 75 -27.32 9.00 -25.01
C ASP A 75 -27.83 8.41 -23.69
N VAL A 76 -27.49 7.15 -23.44
CA VAL A 76 -28.07 6.32 -22.38
C VAL A 76 -27.90 6.94 -20.99
N PRO A 77 -26.69 7.35 -20.54
CA PRO A 77 -26.50 7.91 -19.21
C PRO A 77 -27.32 9.19 -18.98
N SER A 78 -27.29 10.14 -19.92
CA SER A 78 -28.03 11.40 -19.86
C SER A 78 -29.55 11.18 -19.91
N THR A 79 -30.00 10.21 -20.70
CA THR A 79 -31.42 9.80 -20.76
C THR A 79 -31.88 9.18 -19.45
N LEU A 80 -31.09 8.27 -18.87
CA LEU A 80 -31.37 7.66 -17.58
C LEU A 80 -31.41 8.70 -16.46
N MET A 81 -30.52 9.69 -16.48
CA MET A 81 -30.56 10.81 -15.54
C MET A 81 -31.90 11.56 -15.64
N ARG A 82 -32.30 11.96 -16.85
CA ARG A 82 -33.58 12.69 -17.07
C ARG A 82 -34.79 11.86 -16.62
N LEU A 83 -34.84 10.58 -16.98
CA LEU A 83 -35.92 9.67 -16.56
C LEU A 83 -35.96 9.50 -15.03
N SER A 84 -34.79 9.45 -14.39
CA SER A 84 -34.68 9.33 -12.93
C SER A 84 -35.23 10.56 -12.22
N LEU A 85 -34.85 11.76 -12.67
CA LEU A 85 -35.36 13.02 -12.12
C LEU A 85 -36.87 13.16 -12.35
N GLN A 86 -37.37 12.83 -13.55
CA GLN A 86 -38.80 12.80 -13.85
C GLN A 86 -39.58 11.81 -12.98
N SER A 87 -38.94 10.72 -12.56
CA SER A 87 -39.53 9.70 -11.68
C SER A 87 -39.39 10.04 -10.19
N GLY A 88 -38.86 11.22 -9.85
CA GLY A 88 -38.73 11.71 -8.48
C GLY A 88 -37.54 11.15 -7.71
N SER A 89 -36.50 10.64 -8.38
CA SER A 89 -35.24 10.29 -7.71
C SER A 89 -34.66 11.52 -7.00
N PRO A 90 -34.23 11.41 -5.73
CA PRO A 90 -33.74 12.55 -4.99
C PRO A 90 -32.41 13.05 -5.56
N ILE A 91 -32.23 14.37 -5.55
CA ILE A 91 -30.95 15.00 -5.84
C ILE A 91 -30.11 15.00 -4.57
N ARG A 92 -28.83 14.63 -4.70
CA ARG A 92 -27.85 14.69 -3.63
C ARG A 92 -26.78 15.69 -4.03
N HIS A 93 -26.62 16.73 -3.23
CA HIS A 93 -25.69 17.80 -3.53
C HIS A 93 -24.27 17.39 -3.15
N LEU A 94 -23.36 17.62 -4.09
CA LEU A 94 -21.92 17.50 -3.88
C LEU A 94 -21.34 18.85 -3.48
N ASP A 95 -20.28 18.83 -2.67
CA ASP A 95 -19.56 20.04 -2.29
C ASP A 95 -18.77 20.58 -3.49
N ARG A 96 -18.83 21.91 -3.72
CA ARG A 96 -18.07 22.58 -4.78
C ARG A 96 -16.56 22.41 -4.62
N ASP A 97 -16.10 22.20 -3.39
CA ASP A 97 -14.68 22.04 -3.08
C ASP A 97 -14.09 20.77 -3.70
N LEU A 98 -14.91 19.75 -3.99
CA LEU A 98 -14.45 18.53 -4.67
C LEU A 98 -13.91 18.77 -6.09
N LEU A 99 -14.43 19.79 -6.78
CA LEU A 99 -13.95 20.21 -8.09
C LEU A 99 -12.65 21.01 -7.99
N SER A 100 -12.55 21.89 -6.99
CA SER A 100 -11.38 22.76 -6.82
C SER A 100 -10.16 22.01 -6.27
N GLU A 101 -10.39 21.00 -5.42
CA GLU A 101 -9.36 20.13 -4.84
C GLU A 101 -8.91 19.00 -5.79
N GLY A 102 -9.64 18.79 -6.90
CA GLY A 102 -9.35 17.73 -7.88
C GLY A 102 -9.63 16.33 -7.32
N HIS A 103 -10.69 16.21 -6.52
CA HIS A 103 -11.26 14.94 -6.09
C HIS A 103 -12.30 14.43 -7.09
N TRP A 104 -12.88 15.32 -7.91
CA TRP A 104 -13.86 14.98 -8.94
C TRP A 104 -13.46 15.57 -10.29
N HIS A 105 -13.40 14.73 -11.33
CA HIS A 105 -13.01 15.16 -12.67
C HIS A 105 -13.99 14.68 -13.74
N ILE A 106 -14.07 15.43 -14.84
CA ILE A 106 -14.71 15.04 -16.10
C ILE A 106 -13.67 15.21 -17.22
N ASP A 107 -13.53 14.22 -18.09
CA ASP A 107 -12.60 14.20 -19.21
C ASP A 107 -11.17 14.63 -18.82
N ALA A 108 -10.69 14.08 -17.69
CA ALA A 108 -9.42 14.44 -17.10
C ALA A 108 -8.26 14.28 -18.09
N ASP A 109 -7.41 15.30 -18.18
CA ASP A 109 -6.22 15.21 -19.02
C ASP A 109 -5.16 14.29 -18.40
N ARG A 110 -4.11 13.98 -19.15
CA ARG A 110 -3.06 13.08 -18.66
C ARG A 110 -2.32 13.64 -17.44
N ALA A 111 -2.14 14.96 -17.35
CA ALA A 111 -1.46 15.57 -16.22
C ALA A 111 -2.31 15.55 -14.93
N GLU A 112 -3.63 15.73 -15.06
CA GLU A 112 -4.60 15.61 -13.98
C GLU A 112 -4.69 14.17 -13.46
N LEU A 113 -4.71 13.19 -14.37
CA LEU A 113 -4.68 11.77 -14.02
C LEU A 113 -3.39 11.40 -13.28
N ASP A 114 -2.23 11.83 -13.78
CA ASP A 114 -0.92 11.59 -13.13
C ASP A 114 -0.86 12.24 -11.73
N ALA A 115 -1.40 13.46 -11.59
CA ALA A 115 -1.46 14.17 -10.31
C ALA A 115 -2.38 13.47 -9.30
N ARG A 116 -3.55 12.99 -9.75
CA ARG A 116 -4.49 12.24 -8.93
C ARG A 116 -3.90 10.89 -8.50
N GLU A 117 -3.32 10.14 -9.42
CA GLU A 117 -2.65 8.87 -9.11
C GLU A 117 -1.56 9.08 -8.05
N LYS A 118 -0.75 10.14 -8.19
CA LYS A 118 0.25 10.49 -7.20
C LYS A 118 -0.36 10.77 -5.82
N ARG A 119 -1.45 11.53 -5.73
CA ARG A 119 -2.16 11.80 -4.46
C ARG A 119 -2.70 10.51 -3.86
N TRP A 120 -3.32 9.67 -4.68
CA TRP A 120 -3.87 8.39 -4.25
C TRP A 120 -2.79 7.45 -3.70
N ILE A 121 -1.65 7.29 -4.40
CA ILE A 121 -0.52 6.48 -3.91
C ILE A 121 0.07 7.05 -2.61
N ASP A 122 0.19 8.37 -2.50
CA ASP A 122 0.73 9.01 -1.30
C ASP A 122 -0.21 8.89 -0.09
N ALA A 123 -1.54 8.89 -0.30
CA ALA A 123 -2.53 8.64 0.74
C ALA A 123 -2.42 7.21 1.32
N GLN A 124 -1.96 6.23 0.53
CA GLN A 124 -1.78 4.84 0.98
C GLN A 124 -0.52 4.60 1.82
N ARG A 125 0.34 5.62 1.99
CA ARG A 125 1.59 5.49 2.73
C ARG A 125 1.31 5.28 4.22
N ARG A 126 1.80 4.17 4.79
CA ARG A 126 1.75 3.98 6.24
C ARG A 126 2.70 4.95 6.94
N LYS A 127 2.20 5.62 7.99
CA LYS A 127 3.05 6.41 8.90
C LYS A 127 3.84 5.46 9.79
N ILE A 128 5.04 5.08 9.35
CA ILE A 128 5.97 4.28 10.16
C ILE A 128 6.68 5.18 11.17
N ALA A 129 6.75 4.73 12.42
CA ALA A 129 7.38 5.47 13.50
C ALA A 129 8.88 5.70 13.22
N PHE A 130 9.42 6.84 13.68
CA PHE A 130 10.85 7.17 13.55
C PHE A 130 11.79 6.14 14.18
N ARG A 131 11.28 5.33 15.13
CA ARG A 131 12.02 4.24 15.78
C ARG A 131 12.28 3.02 14.89
N ALA A 132 11.72 2.97 13.68
CA ALA A 132 11.99 1.95 12.66
C ALA A 132 12.47 2.65 11.38
N PRO A 133 13.68 3.25 11.40
CA PRO A 133 14.15 4.11 10.32
C PRO A 133 14.36 3.36 9.01
N GLY A 134 14.76 2.08 9.06
CA GLY A 134 14.95 1.26 7.87
C GLY A 134 13.63 1.00 7.16
N LEU A 135 12.60 0.59 7.91
CA LEU A 135 11.25 0.42 7.37
C LEU A 135 10.66 1.76 6.89
N ALA A 136 10.90 2.87 7.59
CA ALA A 136 10.41 4.18 7.17
C ALA A 136 11.03 4.61 5.83
N VAL A 137 12.32 4.36 5.62
CA VAL A 137 12.98 4.58 4.32
C VAL A 137 12.42 3.65 3.26
N ALA A 138 12.25 2.37 3.57
CA ALA A 138 11.70 1.37 2.67
C ALA A 138 10.27 1.70 2.21
N GLU A 139 9.41 2.16 3.13
CA GLU A 139 8.03 2.56 2.80
C GLU A 139 8.00 3.77 1.87
N ARG A 140 8.87 4.76 2.10
CA ARG A 140 8.97 5.94 1.22
C ARG A 140 9.53 5.58 -0.16
N ALA A 141 10.58 4.77 -0.20
CA ALA A 141 11.19 4.30 -1.44
C ALA A 141 10.22 3.41 -2.23
N GLY A 142 9.53 2.49 -1.55
CA GLY A 142 8.52 1.61 -2.15
C GLY A 142 7.32 2.38 -2.68
N ALA A 143 6.82 3.38 -1.94
CA ALA A 143 5.72 4.24 -2.40
C ALA A 143 6.13 5.09 -3.61
N ARG A 144 7.37 5.60 -3.65
CA ARG A 144 7.89 6.30 -4.83
C ARG A 144 8.00 5.34 -6.02
N LEU A 145 8.56 4.17 -5.80
CA LEU A 145 8.74 3.17 -6.84
C LEU A 145 7.41 2.68 -7.39
N ALA A 146 6.40 2.47 -6.55
CA ALA A 146 5.05 2.10 -6.95
C ALA A 146 4.50 3.06 -8.01
N ARG A 147 4.70 4.38 -7.85
CA ARG A 147 4.27 5.37 -8.85
C ARG A 147 4.90 5.15 -10.22
N ASP A 148 6.17 4.76 -10.25
CA ASP A 148 6.93 4.67 -11.50
C ASP A 148 6.67 3.34 -12.24
N ILE A 149 6.32 2.26 -11.52
CA ILE A 149 6.23 0.90 -12.07
C ILE A 149 4.84 0.29 -12.09
N LEU A 150 3.83 0.91 -11.44
CA LEU A 150 2.47 0.38 -11.39
C LEU A 150 1.89 0.29 -12.81
N GLY A 151 1.24 -0.84 -13.12
CA GLY A 151 0.70 -1.13 -14.44
C GLY A 151 1.71 -1.63 -15.47
N GLN A 152 3.00 -1.74 -15.13
CA GLN A 152 4.07 -2.17 -16.03
C GLN A 152 4.59 -3.58 -15.69
N SER A 153 5.32 -4.21 -16.62
CA SER A 153 6.02 -5.48 -16.35
C SER A 153 7.10 -5.37 -15.27
N ALA A 154 7.48 -4.15 -14.89
CA ALA A 154 8.47 -3.85 -13.86
C ALA A 154 7.97 -4.03 -12.42
N GLU A 155 6.67 -4.28 -12.18
CA GLU A 155 6.10 -4.53 -10.83
C GLU A 155 6.83 -5.64 -10.05
N SER A 156 7.38 -6.63 -10.76
CA SER A 156 8.14 -7.75 -10.16
C SER A 156 9.62 -7.44 -9.87
N VAL A 157 10.15 -6.29 -10.32
CA VAL A 157 11.58 -5.93 -10.13
C VAL A 157 11.99 -5.91 -8.64
N PRO A 158 11.21 -5.35 -7.70
CA PRO A 158 11.60 -5.31 -6.29
C PRO A 158 11.72 -6.70 -5.66
N ILE A 159 10.79 -7.61 -5.97
CA ILE A 159 10.84 -8.97 -5.43
C ILE A 159 11.99 -9.77 -6.04
N LEU A 160 12.26 -9.60 -7.34
CA LEU A 160 13.42 -10.18 -8.03
C LEU A 160 14.74 -9.66 -7.43
N ALA A 161 14.85 -8.35 -7.18
CA ALA A 161 16.01 -7.75 -6.56
C ALA A 161 16.24 -8.26 -5.13
N ALA A 162 15.17 -8.48 -4.37
CA ALA A 162 15.26 -9.06 -3.04
C ALA A 162 15.76 -10.51 -3.08
N MET A 163 15.22 -11.34 -3.98
CA MET A 163 15.66 -12.72 -4.18
C MET A 163 17.13 -12.79 -4.63
N ALA A 164 17.51 -11.96 -5.60
CA ALA A 164 18.90 -11.86 -6.04
C ALA A 164 19.82 -11.49 -4.86
N SER A 165 19.41 -10.54 -4.02
CA SER A 165 20.17 -10.14 -2.84
C SER A 165 20.37 -11.28 -1.83
N VAL A 166 19.36 -12.15 -1.62
CA VAL A 166 19.50 -13.35 -0.76
C VAL A 166 20.50 -14.34 -1.37
N ILE A 167 20.40 -14.61 -2.68
CA ILE A 167 21.32 -15.53 -3.37
C ILE A 167 22.75 -15.00 -3.31
N THR A 168 22.93 -13.71 -3.57
CA THR A 168 24.24 -13.04 -3.46
C THR A 168 24.76 -13.08 -2.03
N ALA A 169 23.91 -12.91 -1.01
CA ALA A 169 24.30 -12.98 0.39
C ALA A 169 24.90 -14.34 0.76
N LEU A 170 24.21 -15.42 0.36
CA LEU A 170 24.68 -16.79 0.57
C LEU A 170 25.95 -17.10 -0.22
N GLY A 171 26.04 -16.63 -1.46
CA GLY A 171 27.24 -16.74 -2.28
C GLY A 171 28.45 -16.07 -1.64
N LEU A 172 28.32 -14.82 -1.18
CA LEU A 172 29.40 -14.08 -0.52
C LEU A 172 29.91 -14.80 0.74
N ALA A 173 29.01 -15.39 1.53
CA ALA A 173 29.42 -16.18 2.68
C ALA A 173 30.19 -17.45 2.29
N ALA A 174 29.80 -18.13 1.20
CA ALA A 174 30.55 -19.27 0.68
C ALA A 174 31.97 -18.90 0.23
N PHE A 175 32.18 -17.67 -0.25
CA PHE A 175 33.50 -17.11 -0.59
C PHE A 175 34.26 -16.52 0.61
N GLY A 176 33.75 -16.67 1.84
CA GLY A 176 34.43 -16.19 3.04
C GLY A 176 34.18 -14.72 3.39
N PHE A 177 33.17 -14.07 2.79
CA PHE A 177 32.75 -12.70 3.08
C PHE A 177 31.38 -12.64 3.79
N PRO A 178 31.22 -13.22 5.00
CA PRO A 178 29.93 -13.27 5.69
C PRO A 178 29.40 -11.87 6.08
N ALA A 179 30.29 -10.91 6.37
CA ALA A 179 29.90 -9.53 6.67
C ALA A 179 29.20 -8.85 5.48
N ALA A 180 29.72 -9.06 4.26
CA ALA A 180 29.08 -8.58 3.04
C ALA A 180 27.77 -9.32 2.77
N GLY A 181 27.68 -10.61 3.11
CA GLY A 181 26.43 -11.36 3.09
C GLY A 181 25.35 -10.78 4.02
N ILE A 182 25.73 -10.36 5.23
CA ILE A 182 24.81 -9.71 6.19
C ILE A 182 24.28 -8.40 5.61
N ALA A 183 25.15 -7.59 4.99
CA ALA A 183 24.74 -6.36 4.31
C ALA A 183 23.74 -6.65 3.16
N MET A 184 24.02 -7.66 2.33
CA MET A 184 23.12 -8.09 1.26
C MET A 184 21.79 -8.64 1.79
N THR A 185 21.77 -9.27 2.96
CA THR A 185 20.53 -9.71 3.61
C THR A 185 19.70 -8.52 4.11
N GLY A 186 20.34 -7.48 4.62
CA GLY A 186 19.69 -6.19 4.92
C GLY A 186 19.10 -5.54 3.67
N LEU A 187 19.81 -5.61 2.54
CA LEU A 187 19.33 -5.12 1.25
C LEU A 187 18.15 -5.96 0.71
N ALA A 188 18.18 -7.28 0.90
CA ALA A 188 17.05 -8.16 0.60
C ALA A 188 15.80 -7.78 1.42
N ALA A 189 15.97 -7.44 2.71
CA ALA A 189 14.87 -6.95 3.53
C ALA A 189 14.32 -5.60 3.04
N LEU A 190 15.18 -4.69 2.57
CA LEU A 190 14.78 -3.41 1.98
C LEU A 190 13.91 -3.63 0.74
N PHE A 191 14.42 -4.39 -0.24
CA PHE A 191 13.69 -4.66 -1.47
C PHE A 191 12.44 -5.49 -1.24
N GLY A 192 12.47 -6.45 -0.31
CA GLY A 192 11.30 -7.25 0.08
C GLY A 192 10.19 -6.39 0.67
N HIS A 193 10.52 -5.43 1.54
CA HIS A 193 9.54 -4.48 2.08
C HIS A 193 8.99 -3.56 0.98
N MET A 194 9.85 -3.01 0.12
CA MET A 194 9.43 -2.18 -1.02
C MET A 194 8.48 -2.96 -1.95
N ALA A 195 8.79 -4.22 -2.24
CA ALA A 195 7.93 -5.10 -3.04
C ALA A 195 6.55 -5.26 -2.39
N GLY A 196 6.49 -5.44 -1.07
CA GLY A 196 5.23 -5.52 -0.33
C GLY A 196 4.43 -4.21 -0.31
N VAL A 197 5.09 -3.05 -0.45
CA VAL A 197 4.40 -1.76 -0.63
C VAL A 197 3.80 -1.67 -2.03
N VAL A 198 4.58 -2.01 -3.07
CA VAL A 198 4.10 -2.02 -4.46
C VAL A 198 2.91 -2.96 -4.62
N ASP A 199 3.00 -4.19 -4.11
CA ASP A 199 1.91 -5.16 -4.20
C ASP A 199 0.66 -4.71 -3.42
N ARG A 200 0.83 -4.09 -2.24
CA ARG A 200 -0.30 -3.51 -1.48
C ARG A 200 -1.02 -2.42 -2.28
N VAL A 201 -0.27 -1.51 -2.91
CA VAL A 201 -0.85 -0.45 -3.74
C VAL A 201 -1.50 -1.07 -4.98
N ALA A 202 -0.86 -2.05 -5.62
CA ALA A 202 -1.41 -2.74 -6.79
C ALA A 202 -2.71 -3.51 -6.47
N GLN A 203 -2.82 -4.14 -5.30
CA GLN A 203 -4.02 -4.86 -4.87
C GLN A 203 -5.23 -3.93 -4.69
N LEU A 204 -5.01 -2.67 -4.31
CA LEU A 204 -6.10 -1.68 -4.21
C LEU A 204 -6.64 -1.31 -5.60
N SER A 205 -5.79 -1.29 -6.62
CA SER A 205 -6.23 -1.08 -8.02
C SER A 205 -6.74 -2.37 -8.68
N ARG A 206 -6.26 -3.55 -8.26
CA ARG A 206 -6.51 -4.85 -8.91
C ARG A 206 -6.64 -5.95 -7.84
N PRO A 207 -7.86 -6.32 -7.41
CA PRO A 207 -8.08 -7.27 -6.31
C PRO A 207 -7.72 -8.76 -6.61
N LYS A 208 -7.01 -9.08 -7.71
CA LYS A 208 -6.81 -10.46 -8.19
C LYS A 208 -5.36 -10.89 -8.50
N THR A 209 -4.33 -10.28 -7.90
CA THR A 209 -2.94 -10.72 -8.12
C THR A 209 -2.48 -11.74 -7.07
N ASN A 210 -2.00 -12.90 -7.54
CA ASN A 210 -1.61 -14.05 -6.70
C ASN A 210 -0.10 -14.05 -6.34
N HIS A 211 0.46 -12.91 -5.92
CA HIS A 211 1.88 -12.79 -5.58
C HIS A 211 2.23 -13.29 -4.16
N GLY A 212 1.25 -13.75 -3.39
CA GLY A 212 1.41 -14.02 -1.96
C GLY A 212 2.45 -15.08 -1.59
N LEU A 213 2.73 -16.06 -2.46
CA LEU A 213 3.63 -17.16 -2.11
C LEU A 213 5.11 -16.72 -2.08
N LEU A 214 5.58 -15.96 -3.08
CA LEU A 214 6.97 -15.49 -3.13
C LEU A 214 7.26 -14.52 -1.98
N HIS A 215 6.36 -13.58 -1.72
CA HIS A 215 6.48 -12.67 -0.58
C HIS A 215 6.56 -13.41 0.76
N ARG A 216 5.75 -14.45 0.94
CA ARG A 216 5.73 -15.26 2.15
C ARG A 216 7.03 -16.06 2.31
N LEU A 217 7.50 -16.69 1.24
CA LEU A 217 8.77 -17.43 1.26
C LEU A 217 9.94 -16.51 1.59
N LEU A 218 10.02 -15.34 0.93
CA LEU A 218 11.08 -14.37 1.19
C LEU A 218 11.05 -13.85 2.62
N GLY A 219 9.87 -13.49 3.13
CA GLY A 219 9.70 -13.05 4.52
C GLY A 219 10.14 -14.10 5.54
N HIS A 220 9.92 -15.39 5.25
CA HIS A 220 10.40 -16.48 6.10
C HIS A 220 11.87 -16.83 5.90
N ALA A 221 12.49 -16.48 4.77
CA ALA A 221 13.89 -16.78 4.47
C ALA A 221 14.88 -15.79 5.09
N ILE A 222 14.51 -14.52 5.25
CA ILE A 222 15.43 -13.46 5.74
C ILE A 222 16.01 -13.80 7.13
N ASP A 223 15.17 -14.21 8.08
CA ASP A 223 15.61 -14.50 9.46
C ASP A 223 16.59 -15.69 9.52
N PRO A 224 16.29 -16.87 8.93
CA PRO A 224 17.26 -17.97 8.83
C PRO A 224 18.57 -17.58 8.17
N VAL A 225 18.54 -16.76 7.12
CA VAL A 225 19.75 -16.32 6.41
C VAL A 225 20.61 -15.45 7.33
N PHE A 226 20.05 -14.48 8.05
CA PHE A 226 20.81 -13.72 9.05
C PHE A 226 21.41 -14.62 10.14
N ILE A 227 20.64 -15.56 10.68
CA ILE A 227 21.11 -16.49 11.72
C ILE A 227 22.31 -17.31 11.21
N LEU A 228 22.20 -17.86 10.00
CA LEU A 228 23.27 -18.61 9.36
C LEU A 228 24.54 -17.75 9.19
N LEU A 229 24.38 -16.55 8.61
CA LEU A 229 25.50 -15.66 8.31
C LEU A 229 26.21 -15.15 9.57
N LEU A 230 25.46 -14.84 10.63
CA LEU A 230 26.03 -14.47 11.93
C LEU A 230 26.79 -15.64 12.56
N THR A 231 26.25 -16.86 12.46
CA THR A 231 26.92 -18.07 12.97
C THR A 231 28.25 -18.34 12.26
N ILE A 232 28.27 -18.15 10.93
CA ILE A 232 29.49 -18.28 10.12
C ILE A 232 30.48 -17.16 10.46
N SER A 233 30.00 -15.92 10.62
CA SER A 233 30.84 -14.75 10.94
C SER A 233 31.46 -14.79 12.34
N ALA A 234 30.83 -15.45 13.30
CA ALA A 234 31.29 -15.44 14.69
C ALA A 234 32.65 -16.15 14.85
N PRO A 235 33.56 -15.65 15.71
CA PRO A 235 34.81 -16.34 16.04
C PRO A 235 34.58 -17.77 16.56
N LYS A 236 35.46 -18.70 16.18
CA LYS A 236 35.32 -20.13 16.53
C LYS A 236 35.38 -20.40 18.04
N GLU A 237 36.05 -19.52 18.79
CA GLU A 237 36.25 -19.61 20.24
C GLU A 237 34.93 -19.60 21.03
N PHE A 238 33.88 -18.99 20.48
CA PHE A 238 32.56 -18.93 21.11
C PHE A 238 31.80 -20.28 21.10
N GLY A 239 32.29 -21.31 20.40
CA GLY A 239 31.68 -22.64 20.40
C GLY A 239 30.18 -22.63 20.05
N PHE A 240 29.33 -23.19 20.92
CA PHE A 240 27.87 -23.22 20.74
C PHE A 240 27.22 -21.83 20.79
N LEU A 241 27.84 -20.84 21.46
CA LEU A 241 27.29 -19.49 21.57
C LEU A 241 27.15 -18.80 20.20
N ARG A 242 27.96 -19.21 19.21
CA ARG A 242 27.94 -18.70 17.84
C ARG A 242 26.57 -18.83 17.18
N ALA A 243 25.88 -19.94 17.42
CA ALA A 243 24.53 -20.19 16.91
C ALA A 243 23.46 -19.73 17.90
N PHE A 244 23.71 -19.90 19.20
CA PHE A 244 22.77 -19.56 20.25
C PHE A 244 22.42 -18.06 20.28
N VAL A 245 23.40 -17.17 20.20
CA VAL A 245 23.16 -15.71 20.30
C VAL A 245 22.27 -15.20 19.15
N PRO A 246 22.55 -15.51 17.87
CA PRO A 246 21.64 -15.16 16.78
C PRO A 246 20.25 -15.79 16.93
N LEU A 247 20.16 -17.07 17.32
CA LEU A 247 18.86 -17.72 17.54
C LEU A 247 18.02 -17.00 18.60
N VAL A 248 18.63 -16.62 19.72
CA VAL A 248 17.96 -15.87 20.79
C VAL A 248 17.55 -14.49 20.30
N LEU A 249 18.44 -13.75 19.63
CA LEU A 249 18.14 -12.43 19.08
C LEU A 249 16.91 -12.48 18.15
N PHE A 250 16.93 -13.37 17.16
CA PHE A 250 15.83 -13.48 16.19
C PHE A 250 14.54 -14.03 16.82
N GLY A 251 14.65 -14.94 17.80
CA GLY A 251 13.51 -15.38 18.60
C GLY A 251 12.86 -14.21 19.36
N LEU A 252 13.67 -13.37 20.01
CA LEU A 252 13.19 -12.19 20.73
C LEU A 252 12.59 -11.13 19.81
N LEU A 253 13.20 -10.88 18.65
CA LEU A 253 12.66 -9.97 17.65
C LEU A 253 11.32 -10.44 17.13
N ARG A 254 11.19 -11.73 16.81
CA ARG A 254 9.93 -12.33 16.35
C ARG A 254 8.85 -12.33 17.42
N LEU A 255 9.22 -12.53 18.69
CA LEU A 255 8.30 -12.34 19.81
C LEU A 255 7.88 -10.87 19.98
N GLY A 256 8.82 -9.93 19.81
CA GLY A 256 8.56 -8.49 19.87
C GLY A 256 7.61 -8.03 18.77
N GLU A 257 7.79 -8.53 17.55
CA GLU A 257 6.92 -8.26 16.40
C GLU A 257 5.48 -8.75 16.63
N ASN A 258 5.30 -9.90 17.26
CA ASN A 258 3.97 -10.47 17.47
C ASN A 258 3.27 -10.00 18.75
N TYR A 259 4.02 -9.73 19.82
CA TYR A 259 3.47 -9.54 21.18
C TYR A 259 3.87 -8.22 21.85
N SER A 260 4.45 -7.26 21.13
CA SER A 260 4.76 -5.93 21.68
C SER A 260 3.73 -4.86 21.35
N SER A 261 3.78 -3.77 22.12
CA SER A 261 2.96 -2.58 21.92
C SER A 261 3.18 -1.97 20.54
N LYS A 262 2.16 -1.22 20.06
CA LYS A 262 2.13 -0.60 18.72
C LYS A 262 3.39 0.23 18.43
N LYS A 263 3.97 0.87 19.45
CA LYS A 263 5.16 1.75 19.34
C LYS A 263 6.43 0.98 18.96
N TRP A 264 6.64 -0.21 19.52
CA TRP A 264 7.88 -0.98 19.38
C TRP A 264 7.83 -2.05 18.30
N ARG A 265 6.62 -2.48 17.91
CA ARG A 265 6.43 -3.53 16.92
C ARG A 265 7.19 -3.31 15.62
N ALA A 266 7.13 -2.09 15.09
CA ALA A 266 7.83 -1.73 13.86
C ALA A 266 9.36 -1.82 14.03
N THR A 267 9.89 -1.39 15.18
CA THR A 267 11.33 -1.50 15.46
C THR A 267 11.78 -2.95 15.51
N TYR A 268 11.00 -3.83 16.13
CA TYR A 268 11.32 -5.27 16.16
C TYR A 268 11.18 -5.95 14.82
N ALA A 269 10.47 -5.39 13.85
CA ALA A 269 10.35 -5.89 12.49
C ALA A 269 11.43 -5.32 11.54
N ASP A 270 12.22 -4.32 11.97
CA ASP A 270 13.15 -3.59 11.11
C ASP A 270 14.46 -4.38 10.85
N ARG A 271 14.37 -5.37 9.96
CA ARG A 271 15.51 -6.18 9.50
C ARG A 271 16.56 -5.40 8.70
N ILE A 272 16.16 -4.25 8.14
CA ILE A 272 17.05 -3.35 7.41
C ILE A 272 18.02 -2.70 8.39
N LEU A 273 17.49 -2.16 9.50
CA LEU A 273 18.31 -1.61 10.58
C LEU A 273 19.27 -2.65 11.16
N LEU A 274 18.80 -3.89 11.35
CA LEU A 274 19.68 -4.97 11.81
C LEU A 274 20.83 -5.23 10.84
N GLY A 275 20.57 -5.29 9.53
CA GLY A 275 21.63 -5.44 8.53
C GLY A 275 22.66 -4.30 8.59
N VAL A 276 22.19 -3.05 8.74
CA VAL A 276 23.04 -1.85 8.85
C VAL A 276 23.91 -1.88 10.12
N LEU A 277 23.40 -2.38 11.24
CA LEU A 277 24.16 -2.46 12.49
C LEU A 277 25.10 -3.67 12.54
N LEU A 278 24.65 -4.82 12.05
CA LEU A 278 25.38 -6.09 12.18
C LEU A 278 26.44 -6.29 11.10
N ALA A 279 26.29 -5.73 9.89
CA ALA A 279 27.29 -5.90 8.84
C ALA A 279 28.65 -5.24 9.18
N PRO A 280 28.72 -3.98 9.66
CA PRO A 280 29.97 -3.39 10.13
C PRO A 280 30.54 -4.13 11.35
N ALA A 281 29.67 -4.57 12.27
CA ALA A 281 30.10 -5.35 13.43
C ALA A 281 30.73 -6.68 13.03
N ALA A 282 30.16 -7.37 12.04
CA ALA A 282 30.70 -8.59 11.47
C ALA A 282 32.03 -8.35 10.75
N PHE A 283 32.14 -7.24 10.01
CA PHE A 283 33.39 -6.88 9.33
C PHE A 283 34.54 -6.65 10.31
N LEU A 284 34.24 -6.02 11.45
CA LEU A 284 35.21 -5.74 12.51
C LEU A 284 35.39 -6.89 13.51
N GLY A 285 34.67 -8.01 13.34
CA GLY A 285 34.81 -9.22 14.15
C GLY A 285 34.03 -9.26 15.47
N PHE A 286 33.17 -8.28 15.76
CA PHE A 286 32.37 -8.19 16.99
C PHE A 286 30.86 -8.40 16.76
N SER A 287 30.48 -9.18 15.73
CA SER A 287 29.07 -9.44 15.41
C SER A 287 28.31 -10.17 16.51
N THR A 288 28.98 -11.03 17.28
CA THR A 288 28.34 -11.81 18.35
C THR A 288 27.99 -10.90 19.53
N GLU A 289 28.91 -10.01 19.89
CA GLU A 289 28.79 -9.02 20.96
C GLU A 289 27.72 -7.99 20.59
N MET A 290 27.72 -7.49 19.36
CA MET A 290 26.67 -6.60 18.87
C MET A 290 25.30 -7.29 18.88
N ALA A 291 25.20 -8.54 18.42
CA ALA A 291 23.96 -9.31 18.46
C ALA A 291 23.46 -9.53 19.90
N ALA A 292 24.37 -9.83 20.83
CA ALA A 292 24.05 -9.97 22.25
C ALA A 292 23.60 -8.63 22.86
N ALA A 293 24.26 -7.52 22.52
CA ALA A 293 23.91 -6.19 23.00
C ALA A 293 22.51 -5.76 22.50
N ILE A 294 22.20 -6.04 21.23
CA ILE A 294 20.86 -5.81 20.68
C ILE A 294 19.83 -6.73 21.36
N ALA A 295 20.15 -8.00 21.59
CA ALA A 295 19.24 -8.92 22.29
C ALA A 295 18.94 -8.44 23.72
N LEU A 296 19.95 -7.95 24.45
CA LEU A 296 19.79 -7.34 25.76
C LEU A 296 18.94 -6.07 25.70
N LEU A 297 19.12 -5.23 24.67
CA LEU A 297 18.29 -4.04 24.47
C LEU A 297 16.83 -4.43 24.22
N VAL A 298 16.57 -5.44 23.38
CA VAL A 298 15.21 -5.97 23.12
C VAL A 298 14.58 -6.54 24.39
N LEU A 299 15.36 -7.24 25.23
CA LEU A 299 14.89 -7.69 26.54
C LEU A 299 14.56 -6.49 27.44
N ALA A 300 15.44 -5.50 27.51
CA ALA A 300 15.24 -4.33 28.35
C ALA A 300 13.96 -3.56 27.97
N THR A 301 13.72 -3.34 26.68
CA THR A 301 12.51 -2.67 26.18
C THR A 301 11.24 -3.49 26.37
N ARG A 302 11.34 -4.80 26.60
CA ARG A 302 10.20 -5.69 26.88
C ARG A 302 9.89 -5.83 28.36
N PHE A 303 10.90 -5.93 29.21
CA PHE A 303 10.75 -6.24 30.63
C PHE A 303 10.71 -5.00 31.53
N PHE A 304 11.32 -3.88 31.15
CA PHE A 304 11.28 -2.66 31.97
C PHE A 304 10.09 -1.76 31.61
N PRO A 305 9.16 -1.50 32.56
CA PRO A 305 7.95 -0.71 32.32
C PRO A 305 8.26 0.70 31.81
N THR A 306 9.30 1.34 32.34
CA THR A 306 9.75 2.69 31.98
C THR A 306 10.14 2.82 30.50
N LEU A 307 10.63 1.74 29.88
CA LEU A 307 11.05 1.70 28.48
C LEU A 307 9.95 1.19 27.55
N ARG A 308 8.99 0.43 28.08
CA ARG A 308 7.86 -0.13 27.32
C ARG A 308 6.98 0.98 26.74
N GLY A 309 6.85 2.09 27.47
CA GLY A 309 6.11 3.28 27.02
C GLY A 309 4.60 3.03 26.89
N ASP A 310 4.11 2.06 27.66
CA ASP A 310 2.71 1.69 27.85
C ASP A 310 2.25 2.24 29.20
#